data_AF-A0A1M6PGH2-F1
#
_entry.id   AF-A0A1M6PGH2-F1
#
_cell.length_a   1.000
_cell.length_b   1.000
_cell.length_c   1.000
_cell.angle_alpha   90.00
_cell.angle_beta   90.00
_cell.angle_gamma   90.00
#
_symmetry.space_group_name_H-M   'P 1'
#
loop_
_entity.id
_entity.type
_entity.pdbx_description
1 polymer ?
#
loop_
_entity_poly.entity_id
_entity_poly.type
_entity_poly.pdbx_seq_one_letter_code
_entity_poly.pdbx_strand_id
1 'polypeptide(L)'
;MAPGRLAGITGFGHPCLDAPDVAEAHRFWSTAFNARVSDWIGDAACLMRIDEVRHELAVPKGGEPGLCHLDFQVAELDDVFRNGHFPTGPA
;
A
#
# COMPACT_ATOMS: atom_id res chain seq x y z
N MET A 1 29.02 8.21 16.87
CA MET A 1 28.26 7.33 15.97
C MET A 1 26.82 7.80 16.03
N ALA A 2 26.35 8.59 15.05
CA ALA A 2 24.94 8.99 15.04
C ALA A 2 24.13 7.73 14.69
N PRO A 3 23.29 7.21 15.60
CA PRO A 3 22.47 6.05 15.27
C PRO A 3 21.56 6.46 14.10
N GLY A 4 21.55 5.66 13.04
CA GLY A 4 20.63 5.84 11.92
C GLY A 4 19.22 6.01 12.47
N ARG A 5 18.55 7.08 12.05
CA ARG A 5 17.25 7.49 12.58
C ARG A 5 16.24 6.41 12.20
N LEU A 6 15.92 5.52 13.14
CA LEU A 6 14.99 4.43 12.90
C LEU A 6 13.62 5.03 12.54
N ALA A 7 13.09 4.65 11.38
CA ALA A 7 11.79 5.12 10.89
C ALA A 7 10.59 4.53 11.65
N GLY A 8 10.83 3.84 12.78
CA GLY A 8 9.77 3.25 13.60
C GLY A 8 8.97 2.15 12.91
N ILE A 9 9.49 1.54 11.84
CA ILE A 9 8.78 0.50 11.07
C ILE A 9 8.52 -0.71 11.95
N THR A 10 7.26 -1.08 12.07
CA THR A 10 6.78 -2.22 12.87
C THR A 10 6.33 -3.40 12.02
N GLY A 11 6.07 -3.18 10.73
CA GLY A 11 5.67 -4.23 9.83
C GLY A 11 5.43 -3.76 8.41
N PHE A 12 5.16 -4.71 7.52
CA PHE A 12 4.66 -4.45 6.18
C PHE A 12 3.20 -4.02 6.24
N GLY A 13 2.82 -3.01 5.46
CA GLY A 13 1.42 -2.58 5.35
C GLY A 13 0.72 -3.34 4.23
N HIS A 14 0.85 -2.87 3.00
CA HIS A 14 0.30 -3.47 1.79
C HIS A 14 1.08 -3.03 0.53
N PRO A 15 1.05 -3.86 -0.53
CA PRO A 15 1.37 -3.44 -1.88
C PRO A 15 0.14 -2.83 -2.56
N CYS A 16 0.41 -1.81 -3.37
CA CYS A 16 -0.55 -1.22 -4.28
C CYS A 16 -0.11 -1.47 -5.71
N LEU A 17 -0.93 -2.21 -6.46
CA LEU A 17 -0.63 -2.66 -7.81
C LEU A 17 -1.64 -2.07 -8.79
N ASP A 18 -1.17 -1.27 -9.73
CA ASP A 18 -1.99 -0.69 -10.78
C ASP A 18 -2.58 -1.77 -11.70
N ALA A 19 -3.81 -1.56 -12.16
CA ALA A 19 -4.42 -2.37 -13.20
C ALA A 19 -5.25 -1.51 -14.18
N PRO A 20 -5.18 -1.76 -15.50
CA PRO A 20 -6.06 -1.11 -16.48
C PRO A 20 -7.54 -1.44 -16.27
N ASP A 21 -7.82 -2.69 -15.89
CA ASP A 21 -9.14 -3.18 -15.51
C ASP A 21 -9.10 -3.70 -14.07
N VAL A 22 -9.61 -2.89 -13.15
CA VAL A 22 -9.67 -3.22 -11.72
C VAL A 22 -10.61 -4.40 -11.44
N ALA A 23 -11.67 -4.56 -12.24
CA ALA A 23 -12.60 -5.67 -12.07
C ALA A 23 -11.97 -7.00 -12.51
N GLU A 24 -11.16 -6.99 -13.57
CA GLU A 24 -10.35 -8.14 -13.96
C GLU A 24 -9.32 -8.50 -12.89
N ALA A 25 -8.58 -7.50 -12.39
CA ALA A 25 -7.62 -7.73 -11.32
C ALA A 25 -8.29 -8.31 -10.07
N HIS A 26 -9.43 -7.77 -9.64
CA HIS A 26 -10.22 -8.36 -8.54
C HIS A 26 -10.58 -9.83 -8.82
N ARG A 27 -11.03 -10.17 -10.03
CA ARG A 27 -11.34 -11.57 -10.39
C ARG A 27 -10.10 -12.45 -10.26
N PHE A 28 -8.96 -12.01 -10.78
CA PHE A 28 -7.69 -12.74 -10.66
C PHE A 28 -7.31 -12.98 -9.20
N TRP A 29 -7.24 -11.94 -8.37
CA TRP A 29 -6.84 -12.05 -6.98
C TRP A 29 -7.81 -12.90 -6.14
N SER A 30 -9.12 -12.77 -6.39
CA SER A 30 -10.12 -13.55 -5.68
C SER A 30 -10.15 -15.02 -6.08
N THR A 31 -9.81 -15.34 -7.33
CA THR A 31 -9.84 -16.72 -7.82
C THR A 31 -8.54 -17.47 -7.62
N ALA A 32 -7.40 -16.84 -7.91
CA ALA A 32 -6.09 -17.47 -7.83
C ALA A 32 -5.54 -17.49 -6.40
N PHE A 33 -5.87 -16.48 -5.59
CA PHE A 33 -5.31 -16.31 -4.24
C PHE A 33 -6.36 -16.25 -3.14
N ASN A 34 -7.65 -16.46 -3.48
CA ASN A 34 -8.75 -16.40 -2.53
C ASN A 34 -8.85 -15.06 -1.78
N ALA A 35 -8.36 -13.99 -2.39
CA ALA A 35 -8.52 -12.65 -1.85
C ALA A 35 -10.00 -12.27 -1.79
N ARG A 36 -10.37 -11.46 -0.82
CA ARG A 36 -11.74 -11.00 -0.60
C ARG A 36 -11.77 -9.49 -0.65
N VAL A 37 -12.78 -8.95 -1.31
CA VAL A 37 -13.02 -7.50 -1.31
C VAL A 37 -13.30 -7.02 0.10
N SER A 38 -12.55 -6.02 0.52
CA SER A 38 -12.79 -5.21 1.71
C SER A 38 -13.60 -3.97 1.36
N ASP A 39 -13.24 -3.28 0.29
CA ASP A 39 -13.96 -2.09 -0.16
C ASP A 39 -13.74 -1.81 -1.65
N TRP A 40 -14.66 -1.02 -2.22
CA TRP A 40 -14.56 -0.46 -3.55
C TRP A 40 -14.55 1.06 -3.46
N ILE A 41 -13.51 1.69 -4.03
CA ILE A 41 -13.47 3.14 -4.20
C ILE A 41 -14.08 3.46 -5.56
N GLY A 42 -15.40 3.38 -5.64
CA GLY A 42 -16.12 3.49 -6.92
C GLY A 42 -15.60 2.50 -7.96
N ASP A 43 -15.33 2.99 -9.17
CA ASP A 43 -14.67 2.24 -10.25
C ASP A 43 -13.13 2.46 -10.29
N ALA A 44 -12.61 3.25 -9.35
CA ALA A 44 -11.23 3.71 -9.35
C ALA A 44 -10.28 2.76 -8.61
N ALA A 45 -10.75 2.01 -7.61
CA ALA A 45 -9.90 1.03 -6.92
C ALA A 45 -10.69 -0.10 -6.23
N CYS A 46 -10.04 -1.25 -6.08
CA CYS A 46 -10.49 -2.38 -5.28
C CYS A 46 -9.49 -2.64 -4.14
N LEU A 47 -9.97 -2.60 -2.89
CA LEU A 47 -9.19 -2.95 -1.71
C LEU A 47 -9.53 -4.39 -1.32
N MET A 48 -8.52 -5.23 -1.18
CA MET A 48 -8.68 -6.66 -0.90
C MET A 48 -7.90 -7.10 0.33
N ARG A 49 -8.38 -8.16 0.97
CA ARG A 49 -7.76 -8.83 2.11
C ARG A 49 -7.66 -10.33 1.86
N ILE A 50 -6.64 -10.96 2.40
CA ILE A 50 -6.51 -12.42 2.46
C ILE A 50 -6.81 -12.88 3.89
N ASP A 51 -6.50 -12.06 4.90
CA ASP A 51 -6.83 -12.27 6.30
C ASP A 51 -8.13 -11.55 6.76
N GLU A 52 -8.44 -11.65 8.06
CA GLU A 52 -9.66 -11.08 8.65
C GLU A 52 -9.54 -9.59 9.03
N VAL A 53 -8.34 -9.01 9.10
CA VAL A 53 -8.12 -7.79 9.90
C VAL A 53 -7.64 -6.57 9.10
N ARG A 54 -7.19 -6.69 7.85
CA ARG A 54 -6.77 -5.51 7.08
C ARG A 54 -6.90 -5.69 5.56
N HIS A 55 -6.99 -4.61 4.79
CA HIS A 55 -6.71 -4.70 3.36
C HIS A 55 -5.20 -4.91 3.18
N GLU A 56 -4.82 -6.01 2.58
CA GLU A 56 -3.43 -6.43 2.38
C GLU A 56 -3.00 -6.23 0.92
N LEU A 57 -3.92 -5.76 0.06
CA LEU A 57 -3.68 -5.44 -1.34
C LEU A 57 -4.63 -4.32 -1.78
N ALA A 58 -4.06 -3.29 -2.41
CA ALA A 58 -4.83 -2.27 -3.10
C ALA A 58 -4.60 -2.36 -4.61
N VAL A 59 -5.68 -2.26 -5.39
CA VAL A 59 -5.61 -2.25 -6.86
C VAL A 59 -6.34 -1.03 -7.39
N PRO A 60 -5.64 0.10 -7.59
CA PRO A 60 -6.20 1.26 -8.28
C PRO A 60 -6.18 1.06 -9.80
N LYS A 61 -6.98 1.87 -10.49
CA LYS A 61 -7.02 1.95 -11.93
C LYS A 61 -5.80 2.73 -12.43
N GLY A 62 -4.95 2.05 -13.19
CA GLY A 62 -3.76 2.62 -13.83
C GLY A 62 -3.78 2.48 -15.34
N GLY A 63 -2.84 3.12 -16.05
CA GLY A 63 -2.73 2.96 -17.50
C GLY A 63 -2.19 1.60 -17.94
N GLU A 64 -1.35 0.98 -17.10
CA GLU A 64 -0.68 -0.29 -17.34
C GLU A 64 -0.51 -1.04 -16.00
N PRO A 65 -0.34 -2.38 -15.98
CA PRO A 65 -0.02 -3.11 -14.77
C PRO A 65 1.33 -2.67 -14.17
N GLY A 66 1.38 -2.36 -12.89
CA GLY A 66 2.59 -1.84 -12.27
C GLY A 66 2.56 -1.78 -10.75
N LEU A 67 3.71 -1.52 -10.13
CA LEU A 67 3.80 -1.21 -8.71
C LEU A 67 3.58 0.30 -8.51
N CYS A 68 2.47 0.66 -7.87
CA CYS A 68 2.15 2.06 -7.54
C CYS A 68 2.93 2.48 -6.27
N HIS A 69 2.70 1.77 -5.16
CA HIS A 69 3.41 1.98 -3.90
C HIS A 69 3.52 0.70 -3.06
N LEU A 70 4.44 0.75 -2.10
CA LEU A 70 4.50 -0.13 -0.95
C LEU A 70 4.44 0.75 0.29
N ASP A 71 3.64 0.36 1.27
CA ASP A 71 3.64 1.03 2.56
C ASP A 71 4.07 0.11 3.71
N PHE A 72 4.46 0.76 4.80
CA PHE A 72 4.97 0.12 6.00
C PHE A 72 4.26 0.73 7.21
N GLN A 73 3.85 -0.13 8.13
CA GLN A 73 3.28 0.31 9.39
C GLN A 73 4.40 0.89 10.25
N VAL A 74 4.11 2.01 10.91
CA VAL A 74 4.97 2.59 11.94
C VAL A 74 4.28 2.53 13.31
N ALA A 75 5.07 2.65 14.38
CA ALA A 75 4.55 2.56 15.75
C ALA A 75 3.66 3.75 16.09
N GLU A 76 4.10 4.96 15.75
CA GLU A 76 3.40 6.20 16.08
C GLU A 76 3.37 7.18 14.89
N LEU A 77 2.41 8.11 14.91
CA LEU A 77 2.31 9.15 13.88
C LEU A 77 3.61 9.99 13.78
N ASP A 78 4.27 10.24 14.90
CA ASP A 78 5.54 10.96 14.96
C ASP A 78 6.64 10.29 14.15
N ASP A 79 6.60 8.96 13.98
CA ASP A 79 7.56 8.23 13.14
C ASP A 79 7.40 8.58 11.66
N VAL A 80 6.17 8.88 11.20
CA VAL A 80 5.91 9.36 9.84
C VAL A 80 6.58 10.71 9.62
N PHE A 81 6.34 11.67 10.52
CA PHE A 81 6.92 13.02 10.41
C PHE A 81 8.43 13.02 10.59
N ARG A 82 8.95 12.12 11.43
CA ARG A 82 10.38 11.89 11.57
C ARG A 82 10.96 11.55 10.20
N ASN A 83 10.41 10.59 9.47
CA ASN A 83 10.95 10.19 8.17
C ASN A 83 10.58 11.14 7.01
N GLY A 84 9.56 11.99 7.17
CA GLY A 84 9.09 12.95 6.15
C GLY A 84 9.93 14.23 6.01
N HIS A 85 10.93 14.44 6.86
CA HIS A 85 11.88 15.55 6.69
C HIS A 85 12.85 15.27 5.54
N PHE A 86 12.49 15.70 4.34
CA PHE A 86 13.47 16.01 3.29
C PHE A 86 14.43 17.07 3.85
N PRO A 87 15.76 16.85 3.86
CA PRO A 87 16.67 17.97 4.03
C PRO A 87 16.47 18.87 2.80
N THR A 88 15.79 20.00 2.97
CA THR A 88 15.98 21.14 2.08
C THR A 88 17.45 21.56 2.27
N GLY A 89 18.34 20.99 1.46
CA GLY A 89 19.70 21.49 1.35
C GLY A 89 19.65 22.97 0.95
N PRO A 90 20.57 23.81 1.45
CA PRO A 90 20.61 25.21 1.03
C PRO A 90 20.91 25.28 -0.48
N ALA A 91 20.27 26.25 -1.14
CA ALA A 91 20.54 26.66 -2.52
C ALA A 91 21.99 27.12 -2.71
#